data_AF-A0A7C4NXL2-F1
#
_entry.id   AF-A0A7C4NXL2-F1
#
_cell.length_a   1.000
_cell.length_b   1.000
_cell.length_c   1.000
_cell.angle_alpha   90.00
_cell.angle_beta   90.00
_cell.angle_gamma   90.00
#
_symmetry.space_group_name_H-M   'P 1'
#
loop_
_entity.id
_entity.type
_entity.pdbx_description
1 polymer ?
#
loop_
_entity_poly.entity_id
_entity_poly.type
_entity_poly.pdbx_seq_one_letter_code
_entity_poly.pdbx_strand_id
1 'polypeptide(L)'
;MRLRLTAVLWCTFSVFSLLSAQLPPCSSAHRPVVMVHGFLAAGDSWARFHRAFVEAGYCPGHLYAHDWNTLNQQTDHVRALDEAIDAVLASTGARQVDLIGHSAGGGLAYRYLSDSLRAAKVARYVHIGSMRQKQPAGPNGRVPTLNLWSDGDRVVPGGDIEGATNRMLPALDHYQVATHLDAFREVYRFLNDSLPVSRPAAVAAQVTIGGRAVYFGDNKPAAEARIELYYLDPTHGERQTAQPQAQVRTDAEGRWQLTDIRTQTPVELVLQASETARPVHYFFAGFTQAQPWVYLRALPPSGNMSMVGLLLASLPDTSTQAVVNLFLSDQAVVAGRDSLTVDGLELSSTALSPPEKTAISFFLYDDNGNGRTDGTALTRFARFPFLAGVDVFFDPNQRSSVEIYFNGKRQQVRKIPANQGVQVVVF
;
A
#
# COMPACT_ATOMS: atom_id res chain seq x y z
N MET A 1 1.44 40.78 68.89
CA MET A 1 2.32 39.84 68.15
C MET A 1 1.44 39.08 67.17
N ARG A 2 1.46 39.42 65.87
CA ARG A 2 0.55 38.88 64.85
C ARG A 2 1.04 37.51 64.38
N LEU A 3 0.28 36.45 64.66
CA LEU A 3 0.52 35.12 64.07
C LEU A 3 0.08 35.11 62.60
N ARG A 4 1.01 34.79 61.69
CA ARG A 4 0.75 34.55 60.27
C ARG A 4 0.33 33.08 60.11
N LEU A 5 -0.87 32.82 59.61
CA LEU A 5 -1.25 31.51 59.08
C LEU A 5 -0.65 31.34 57.68
N THR A 6 0.20 30.34 57.51
CA THR A 6 0.68 29.85 56.22
C THR A 6 -0.34 28.84 55.67
N ALA A 7 -0.96 29.18 54.54
CA ALA A 7 -1.80 28.26 53.78
C ALA A 7 -0.92 27.24 53.02
N VAL A 8 -1.13 25.96 53.28
CA VAL A 8 -0.49 24.85 52.54
C VAL A 8 -1.36 24.55 51.33
N LEU A 9 -0.84 24.89 50.14
CA LEU A 9 -1.47 24.60 48.85
C LEU A 9 -1.32 23.10 48.55
N TRP A 10 -2.42 22.35 48.53
CA TRP A 10 -2.43 20.96 48.07
C TRP A 10 -2.41 20.94 46.54
N CYS A 11 -1.24 20.67 45.95
CA CYS A 11 -1.15 20.32 44.53
C CYS A 11 -1.74 18.92 44.31
N THR A 12 -2.96 18.84 43.81
CA THR A 12 -3.52 17.60 43.26
C THR A 12 -2.80 17.26 41.96
N PHE A 13 -1.95 16.24 41.98
CA PHE A 13 -1.45 15.61 40.75
C PHE A 13 -2.62 14.90 40.07
N SER A 14 -3.23 15.55 39.06
CA SER A 14 -4.07 14.84 38.09
C SER A 14 -3.18 13.90 37.28
N VAL A 15 -3.24 12.62 37.58
CA VAL A 15 -2.69 11.56 36.73
C VAL A 15 -3.51 11.57 35.44
N PHE A 16 -2.99 12.20 34.39
CA PHE A 16 -3.45 11.95 33.03
C PHE A 16 -3.08 10.50 32.70
N SER A 17 -4.04 9.58 32.83
CA SER A 17 -3.92 8.27 32.20
C SER A 17 -3.86 8.50 30.69
N LEU A 18 -2.65 8.39 30.13
CA LEU A 18 -2.47 8.13 28.71
C LEU A 18 -3.23 6.82 28.41
N LEU A 19 -4.45 6.94 27.89
CA LEU A 19 -5.10 5.82 27.22
C LEU A 19 -4.28 5.54 25.95
N SER A 20 -3.20 4.77 26.12
CA SER A 20 -2.59 4.09 24.99
C SER A 20 -3.67 3.15 24.44
N ALA A 21 -4.05 3.33 23.18
CA ALA A 21 -5.00 2.46 22.52
C ALA A 21 -4.44 1.03 22.55
N GLN A 22 -4.92 0.22 23.50
CA GLN A 22 -4.51 -1.17 23.61
C GLN A 22 -4.95 -1.90 22.34
N LEU A 23 -4.00 -2.56 21.68
CA LEU A 23 -4.31 -3.45 20.55
C LEU A 23 -5.39 -4.46 20.99
N PRO A 24 -6.34 -4.81 20.10
CA PRO A 24 -7.32 -5.83 20.42
C PRO A 24 -6.60 -7.12 20.85
N PRO A 25 -7.18 -7.90 21.78
CA PRO A 25 -6.57 -9.14 22.22
C PRO A 25 -6.38 -10.06 21.02
N CYS A 26 -5.17 -10.58 20.86
CA CYS A 26 -4.80 -11.45 19.76
C CYS A 26 -4.45 -12.85 20.26
N SER A 27 -4.50 -13.84 19.37
CA SER A 27 -4.20 -15.24 19.68
C SER A 27 -2.97 -15.73 18.92
N SER A 28 -1.98 -16.22 19.66
CA SER A 28 -0.81 -16.90 19.10
C SER A 28 -1.13 -18.30 18.56
N ALA A 29 -2.37 -18.80 18.75
CA ALA A 29 -2.82 -20.06 18.19
C ALA A 29 -3.00 -19.99 16.66
N HIS A 30 -3.19 -18.79 16.10
CA HIS A 30 -3.20 -18.62 14.66
C HIS A 30 -1.79 -18.79 14.09
N ARG A 31 -1.64 -19.65 13.07
CA ARG A 31 -0.36 -19.76 12.36
C ARG A 31 0.03 -18.41 11.73
N PRO A 32 1.34 -18.15 11.56
CA PRO A 32 1.81 -17.01 10.79
C PRO A 32 1.32 -17.06 9.34
N VAL A 33 1.03 -15.89 8.77
CA VAL A 33 0.61 -15.71 7.37
C VAL A 33 1.68 -14.93 6.63
N VAL A 34 2.19 -15.50 5.53
CA VAL A 34 3.14 -14.85 4.62
C VAL A 34 2.39 -14.50 3.33
N MET A 35 2.46 -13.23 2.93
CA MET A 35 1.71 -12.68 1.81
C MET A 35 2.65 -12.16 0.72
N VAL A 36 2.53 -12.68 -0.51
CA VAL A 36 3.43 -12.43 -1.64
C VAL A 36 2.71 -11.62 -2.70
N HIS A 37 3.14 -10.38 -2.92
CA HIS A 37 2.49 -9.44 -3.84
C HIS A 37 2.78 -9.74 -5.32
N GLY A 38 1.96 -9.14 -6.21
CA GLY A 38 2.08 -9.24 -7.67
C GLY A 38 3.12 -8.30 -8.30
N PHE A 39 3.14 -8.26 -9.65
CA PHE A 39 4.05 -7.43 -10.44
C PHE A 39 3.89 -5.93 -10.13
N LEU A 40 4.99 -5.21 -9.94
CA LEU A 40 5.05 -3.77 -9.57
C LEU A 40 4.39 -3.37 -8.23
N ALA A 41 3.82 -4.32 -7.50
CA ALA A 41 3.21 -4.09 -6.20
C ALA A 41 4.25 -4.08 -5.07
N ALA A 42 3.79 -3.81 -3.85
CA ALA A 42 4.53 -4.06 -2.62
C ALA A 42 3.57 -4.56 -1.53
N GLY A 43 4.08 -4.76 -0.31
CA GLY A 43 3.34 -5.32 0.82
C GLY A 43 2.10 -4.54 1.24
N ASP A 44 2.00 -3.25 0.96
CA ASP A 44 0.80 -2.43 1.19
C ASP A 44 -0.44 -2.90 0.43
N SER A 45 -0.28 -3.73 -0.62
CA SER A 45 -1.42 -4.42 -1.27
C SER A 45 -2.22 -5.26 -0.26
N TRP A 46 -1.59 -5.69 0.82
CA TRP A 46 -2.22 -6.48 1.87
C TRP A 46 -2.61 -5.65 3.09
N ALA A 47 -2.47 -4.31 3.08
CA ALA A 47 -2.75 -3.48 4.25
C ALA A 47 -4.20 -3.66 4.77
N ARG A 48 -5.17 -3.81 3.85
CA ARG A 48 -6.57 -4.12 4.17
C ARG A 48 -6.73 -5.52 4.79
N PHE A 49 -6.04 -6.53 4.24
CA PHE A 49 -6.03 -7.89 4.79
C PHE A 49 -5.37 -7.92 6.17
N HIS A 50 -4.23 -7.26 6.34
CA HIS A 50 -3.55 -7.13 7.62
C HIS A 50 -4.49 -6.58 8.68
N ARG A 51 -5.17 -5.45 8.39
CA ARG A 51 -6.17 -4.89 9.31
C ARG A 51 -7.26 -5.90 9.64
N ALA A 52 -7.86 -6.51 8.61
CA ALA A 52 -8.97 -7.44 8.80
C ALA A 52 -8.56 -8.69 9.60
N PHE A 53 -7.33 -9.19 9.43
CA PHE A 53 -6.77 -10.27 10.25
C PHE A 53 -6.62 -9.85 11.72
N VAL A 54 -6.08 -8.65 11.99
CA VAL A 54 -5.93 -8.12 13.36
C VAL A 54 -7.29 -7.95 14.04
N GLU A 55 -8.27 -7.36 13.35
CA GLU A 55 -9.65 -7.24 13.84
C GLU A 55 -10.31 -8.60 14.09
N ALA A 56 -9.87 -9.64 13.38
CA ALA A 56 -10.33 -11.01 13.54
C ALA A 56 -9.45 -11.85 14.50
N GLY A 57 -8.57 -11.22 15.27
CA GLY A 57 -7.83 -11.83 16.39
C GLY A 57 -6.42 -12.33 16.10
N TYR A 58 -5.88 -12.09 14.89
CA TYR A 58 -4.47 -12.41 14.61
C TYR A 58 -3.54 -11.43 15.32
N CYS A 59 -2.42 -11.93 15.85
CA CYS A 59 -1.38 -11.06 16.35
C CYS A 59 -0.69 -10.34 15.18
N PRO A 60 -0.46 -9.02 15.24
CA PRO A 60 0.24 -8.30 14.17
C PRO A 60 1.60 -8.92 13.82
N GLY A 61 2.32 -9.41 14.83
CA GLY A 61 3.59 -10.13 14.64
C GLY A 61 3.49 -11.51 13.98
N HIS A 62 2.29 -11.96 13.57
CA HIS A 62 2.07 -13.18 12.78
C HIS A 62 1.72 -12.88 11.32
N LEU A 63 1.74 -11.62 10.90
CA LEU A 63 1.35 -11.20 9.55
C LEU A 63 2.57 -10.59 8.85
N TYR A 64 2.94 -11.15 7.71
CA TYR A 64 4.19 -10.80 7.02
C TYR A 64 3.94 -10.55 5.54
N ALA A 65 4.49 -9.45 5.01
CA ALA A 65 4.61 -9.23 3.58
C ALA A 65 5.98 -9.70 3.10
N HIS A 66 6.01 -10.50 2.03
CA HIS A 66 7.23 -10.80 1.30
C HIS A 66 7.35 -9.84 0.12
N ASP A 67 8.15 -8.78 0.29
CA ASP A 67 8.52 -7.88 -0.78
C ASP A 67 9.65 -8.45 -1.62
N TRP A 68 9.51 -8.37 -2.94
CA TRP A 68 10.47 -8.91 -3.89
C TRP A 68 10.59 -8.05 -5.15
N ASN A 69 11.72 -8.16 -5.84
CA ASN A 69 11.98 -7.41 -7.07
C ASN A 69 11.35 -8.13 -8.28
N THR A 70 10.12 -7.76 -8.60
CA THR A 70 9.36 -8.33 -9.73
C THR A 70 9.93 -7.98 -11.11
N LEU A 71 10.81 -6.98 -11.19
CA LEU A 71 11.46 -6.54 -12.43
C LEU A 71 12.74 -7.31 -12.75
N ASN A 72 13.32 -8.00 -11.76
CA ASN A 72 14.56 -8.76 -11.95
C ASN A 72 14.30 -10.27 -11.93
N GLN A 73 14.14 -10.87 -13.09
CA GLN A 73 13.92 -12.32 -13.23
C GLN A 73 15.20 -13.16 -13.03
N GLN A 74 16.38 -12.54 -12.89
CA GLN A 74 17.65 -13.25 -12.69
C GLN A 74 17.93 -13.59 -11.22
N THR A 75 17.19 -12.99 -10.29
CA THR A 75 17.31 -13.31 -8.86
C THR A 75 16.57 -14.59 -8.52
N ASP A 76 17.16 -15.41 -7.65
CA ASP A 76 16.48 -16.58 -7.08
C ASP A 76 15.46 -16.17 -6.01
N HIS A 77 14.30 -15.74 -6.48
CA HIS A 77 13.19 -15.33 -5.61
C HIS A 77 12.59 -16.50 -4.83
N VAL A 78 12.76 -17.74 -5.30
CA VAL A 78 12.27 -18.92 -4.58
C VAL A 78 13.09 -19.13 -3.31
N ARG A 79 14.41 -19.02 -3.42
CA ARG A 79 15.31 -19.05 -2.26
C ARG A 79 15.03 -17.91 -1.29
N ALA A 80 14.84 -16.69 -1.80
CA ALA A 80 14.52 -15.54 -0.94
C ALA A 80 13.21 -15.73 -0.16
N LEU A 81 12.18 -16.31 -0.78
CA LEU A 81 10.93 -16.66 -0.11
C LEU A 81 11.14 -17.77 0.95
N ASP A 82 11.99 -18.75 0.67
CA ASP A 82 12.33 -19.81 1.63
C ASP A 82 13.01 -19.26 2.89
N GLU A 83 14.01 -18.39 2.70
CA GLU A 83 14.72 -17.73 3.80
C GLU A 83 13.77 -16.84 4.63
N ALA A 84 12.82 -16.16 3.98
CA ALA A 84 11.80 -15.38 4.67
C ALA A 84 10.85 -16.26 5.50
N ILE A 85 10.38 -17.38 4.94
CA ILE A 85 9.52 -18.33 5.66
C ILE A 85 10.28 -18.96 6.84
N ASP A 86 11.55 -19.33 6.67
CA ASP A 86 12.37 -19.88 7.76
C ASP A 86 12.55 -18.87 8.90
N ALA A 87 12.76 -17.58 8.59
CA ALA A 87 12.82 -16.53 9.61
C ALA A 87 11.49 -16.35 10.37
N VAL A 88 10.34 -16.47 9.68
CA VAL A 88 9.02 -16.45 10.30
C VAL A 88 8.83 -17.65 11.23
N LEU A 89 9.16 -18.86 10.78
CA LEU A 89 9.05 -20.06 11.61
C LEU A 89 9.96 -19.99 12.84
N ALA A 90 11.19 -19.51 12.67
CA ALA A 90 12.15 -19.34 13.76
C ALA A 90 11.70 -18.30 14.80
N SER A 91 11.16 -17.16 14.37
CA SER A 91 10.75 -16.08 15.27
C SER A 91 9.43 -16.36 16.00
N THR A 92 8.54 -17.14 15.40
CA THR A 92 7.21 -17.44 15.98
C THR A 92 7.15 -18.79 16.68
N GLY A 93 8.11 -19.68 16.43
CA GLY A 93 8.08 -21.07 16.91
C GLY A 93 7.03 -21.95 16.21
N ALA A 94 6.35 -21.44 15.17
CA ALA A 94 5.41 -22.22 14.40
C ALA A 94 6.11 -23.31 13.57
N ARG A 95 5.41 -24.42 13.33
CA ARG A 95 5.91 -25.51 12.45
C ARG A 95 5.61 -25.27 10.97
N GLN A 96 4.57 -24.50 10.68
CA GLN A 96 4.13 -24.19 9.32
C GLN A 96 3.54 -22.78 9.28
N VAL A 97 3.60 -22.15 8.11
CA VAL A 97 2.89 -20.90 7.79
C VAL A 97 1.66 -21.18 6.92
N ASP A 98 0.74 -20.21 6.86
CA ASP A 98 -0.16 -20.07 5.72
C ASP A 98 0.47 -19.14 4.69
N LEU A 99 0.37 -19.48 3.40
CA LEU A 99 0.95 -18.71 2.31
C LEU A 99 -0.15 -18.13 1.42
N ILE A 100 -0.06 -16.84 1.08
CA ILE A 100 -0.98 -16.16 0.17
C ILE A 100 -0.16 -15.57 -0.98
N GLY A 101 -0.56 -15.82 -2.22
CA GLY A 101 0.08 -15.25 -3.40
C GLY A 101 -0.94 -14.59 -4.32
N HIS A 102 -0.68 -13.34 -4.71
CA HIS A 102 -1.47 -12.60 -5.70
C HIS A 102 -0.74 -12.47 -7.03
N SER A 103 -1.43 -12.65 -8.16
CA SER A 103 -0.90 -12.43 -9.51
C SER A 103 0.46 -13.13 -9.71
N ALA A 104 1.53 -12.39 -10.02
CA ALA A 104 2.90 -12.90 -10.12
C ALA A 104 3.42 -13.59 -8.84
N GLY A 105 2.98 -13.13 -7.65
CA GLY A 105 3.28 -13.74 -6.36
C GLY A 105 2.69 -15.14 -6.21
N GLY A 106 1.52 -15.41 -6.81
CA GLY A 106 0.98 -16.77 -6.88
C GLY A 106 1.81 -17.69 -7.77
N GLY A 107 2.43 -17.16 -8.83
CA GLY A 107 3.40 -17.89 -9.64
C GLY A 107 4.69 -18.21 -8.88
N LEU A 108 5.19 -17.26 -8.07
CA LEU A 108 6.33 -17.49 -7.17
C LEU A 108 6.00 -18.57 -6.13
N ALA A 109 4.82 -18.49 -5.50
CA ALA A 109 4.38 -19.47 -4.52
C ALA A 109 4.24 -20.88 -5.10
N TYR A 110 3.70 -21.05 -6.32
CA TYR A 110 3.65 -22.37 -6.98
C TYR A 110 5.06 -22.94 -7.26
N ARG A 111 6.02 -22.10 -7.65
CA ARG A 111 7.43 -22.55 -7.81
C ARG A 111 8.08 -22.91 -6.49
N TYR A 112 7.77 -22.18 -5.41
CA TYR A 112 8.24 -22.49 -4.07
C TYR A 112 7.69 -23.82 -3.56
N LEU A 113 6.38 -24.03 -3.71
CA LEU A 113 5.67 -25.21 -3.25
C LEU A 113 5.91 -26.46 -4.11
N SER A 114 6.60 -26.38 -5.24
CA SER A 114 6.89 -27.57 -6.07
C SER A 114 7.93 -28.49 -5.44
N ASP A 115 8.74 -27.98 -4.52
CA ASP A 115 9.68 -28.76 -3.72
C ASP A 115 9.00 -29.32 -2.46
N SER A 116 9.24 -30.60 -2.16
CA SER A 116 8.58 -31.29 -1.04
C SER A 116 8.99 -30.78 0.35
N LEU A 117 10.23 -30.33 0.53
CA LEU A 117 10.71 -29.80 1.81
C LEU A 117 10.13 -28.41 2.08
N ARG A 118 10.03 -27.59 1.04
CA ARG A 118 9.37 -26.27 1.10
C ARG A 118 7.87 -26.39 1.28
N ALA A 119 7.22 -27.30 0.55
CA ALA A 119 5.80 -27.58 0.73
C ALA A 119 5.47 -28.03 2.16
N ALA A 120 6.36 -28.78 2.81
CA ALA A 120 6.16 -29.21 4.20
C ALA A 120 6.10 -28.03 5.20
N LYS A 121 6.67 -26.86 4.86
CA LYS A 121 6.62 -25.64 5.68
C LYS A 121 5.29 -24.87 5.57
N VAL A 122 4.39 -25.28 4.66
CA VAL A 122 3.14 -24.56 4.38
C VAL A 122 1.92 -25.42 4.70
N ALA A 123 1.08 -24.95 5.62
CA ALA A 123 -0.13 -25.66 6.04
C ALA A 123 -1.26 -25.51 5.02
N ARG A 124 -1.48 -24.28 4.52
CA ARG A 124 -2.52 -23.93 3.56
C ARG A 124 -2.00 -22.85 2.61
N TYR A 125 -2.42 -22.91 1.36
CA TYR A 125 -2.06 -21.94 0.33
C TYR A 125 -3.29 -21.27 -0.27
N VAL A 126 -3.21 -19.96 -0.47
CA VAL A 126 -4.24 -19.15 -1.11
C VAL A 126 -3.68 -18.51 -2.38
N HIS A 127 -4.32 -18.82 -3.51
CA HIS A 127 -4.00 -18.35 -4.85
C HIS A 127 -5.04 -17.30 -5.27
N ILE A 128 -4.63 -16.05 -5.47
CA ILE A 128 -5.58 -14.93 -5.68
C ILE A 128 -5.27 -14.21 -6.99
N GLY A 129 -6.23 -14.15 -7.92
CA GLY A 129 -6.08 -13.38 -9.17
C GLY A 129 -4.81 -13.78 -9.94
N SER A 130 -4.46 -15.06 -9.90
CA SER A 130 -3.23 -15.61 -10.47
C SER A 130 -3.55 -16.59 -11.60
N MET A 131 -2.57 -16.83 -12.48
CA MET A 131 -2.74 -17.74 -13.61
C MET A 131 -3.23 -19.11 -13.14
N ARG A 132 -4.38 -19.55 -13.66
CA ARG A 132 -5.00 -20.85 -13.36
C ARG A 132 -4.00 -22.00 -13.51
N GLN A 133 -3.96 -22.87 -12.50
CA GLN A 133 -3.12 -24.06 -12.49
C GLN A 133 -3.91 -25.32 -12.79
N LYS A 134 -3.21 -26.41 -13.13
CA LYS A 134 -3.83 -27.70 -13.48
C LYS A 134 -4.30 -28.50 -12.26
N GLN A 135 -3.76 -28.21 -11.08
CA GLN A 135 -4.01 -28.92 -9.83
C GLN A 135 -3.67 -28.02 -8.62
N PRO A 136 -4.02 -28.41 -7.38
CA PRO A 136 -3.61 -27.70 -6.17
C PRO A 136 -2.08 -27.61 -6.06
N ALA A 137 -1.59 -26.73 -5.20
CA ALA A 137 -0.16 -26.57 -4.99
C ALA A 137 0.48 -27.78 -4.27
N GLY A 138 1.81 -27.89 -4.34
CA GLY A 138 2.55 -29.00 -3.74
C GLY A 138 2.80 -30.18 -4.70
N PRO A 139 3.79 -31.05 -4.41
CA PRO A 139 3.96 -32.30 -5.12
C PRO A 139 2.68 -33.13 -5.05
N ASN A 140 2.14 -33.51 -6.22
CA ASN A 140 0.87 -34.23 -6.36
C ASN A 140 -0.35 -33.49 -5.76
N GLY A 141 -0.33 -32.15 -5.71
CA GLY A 141 -1.46 -31.35 -5.22
C GLY A 141 -1.75 -31.51 -3.73
N ARG A 142 -0.73 -31.82 -2.92
CA ARG A 142 -0.89 -32.16 -1.50
C ARG A 142 -1.07 -30.95 -0.57
N VAL A 143 -0.78 -29.73 -1.01
CA VAL A 143 -0.98 -28.53 -0.19
C VAL A 143 -2.43 -28.07 -0.38
N PRO A 144 -3.26 -28.03 0.68
CA PRO A 144 -4.62 -27.50 0.59
C PRO A 144 -4.60 -26.11 -0.05
N THR A 145 -5.35 -25.95 -1.14
CA THR A 145 -5.34 -24.73 -1.94
C THR A 145 -6.73 -24.11 -2.03
N LEU A 146 -6.83 -22.82 -1.70
CA LEU A 146 -7.94 -21.95 -2.06
C LEU A 146 -7.57 -21.15 -3.32
N ASN A 147 -8.43 -21.15 -4.32
CA ASN A 147 -8.30 -20.37 -5.54
C ASN A 147 -9.40 -19.30 -5.58
N LEU A 148 -9.00 -18.03 -5.56
CA LEU A 148 -9.87 -16.87 -5.71
C LEU A 148 -9.64 -16.22 -7.06
N TRP A 149 -10.70 -16.06 -7.85
CA TRP A 149 -10.65 -15.40 -9.15
C TRP A 149 -11.88 -14.52 -9.37
N SER A 150 -11.86 -13.63 -10.36
CA SER A 150 -12.96 -12.72 -10.67
C SER A 150 -13.22 -12.68 -12.17
N ASP A 151 -14.48 -12.52 -12.57
CA ASP A 151 -14.89 -12.25 -13.95
C ASP A 151 -14.69 -10.78 -14.36
N GLY A 152 -14.47 -9.90 -13.38
CA GLY A 152 -14.04 -8.51 -13.56
C GLY A 152 -12.52 -8.36 -13.78
N ASP A 153 -11.74 -9.41 -13.55
CA ASP A 153 -10.30 -9.40 -13.78
C ASP A 153 -10.00 -9.51 -15.28
N ARG A 154 -9.58 -8.41 -15.89
CA ARG A 154 -9.22 -8.33 -17.32
C ARG A 154 -7.73 -8.45 -17.58
N VAL A 155 -6.94 -8.72 -16.54
CA VAL A 155 -5.48 -8.85 -16.62
C VAL A 155 -5.09 -10.32 -16.59
N VAL A 156 -5.70 -11.10 -15.70
CA VAL A 156 -5.50 -12.54 -15.57
C VAL A 156 -6.83 -13.26 -15.76
N PRO A 157 -6.98 -14.08 -16.82
CA PRO A 157 -8.18 -14.88 -17.01
C PRO A 157 -8.44 -15.80 -15.80
N GLY A 158 -9.64 -15.69 -15.22
CA GLY A 158 -10.05 -16.53 -14.11
C GLY A 158 -10.43 -17.96 -14.51
N GLY A 159 -10.64 -18.81 -13.50
CA GLY A 159 -11.18 -20.14 -13.67
C GLY A 159 -10.78 -21.11 -12.56
N ASP A 160 -11.55 -22.19 -12.44
CA ASP A 160 -11.40 -23.16 -11.37
C ASP A 160 -10.18 -24.07 -11.54
N ILE A 161 -9.42 -24.26 -10.46
CA ILE A 161 -8.37 -25.26 -10.36
C ILE A 161 -9.00 -26.56 -9.88
N GLU A 162 -8.92 -27.61 -10.69
CA GLU A 162 -9.45 -28.93 -10.34
C GLU A 162 -8.81 -29.44 -9.04
N GLY A 163 -9.63 -29.93 -8.10
CA GLY A 163 -9.18 -30.40 -6.79
C GLY A 163 -8.90 -29.31 -5.74
N ALA A 164 -8.92 -28.03 -6.10
CA ALA A 164 -8.82 -26.93 -5.14
C ALA A 164 -10.20 -26.51 -4.59
N THR A 165 -10.21 -25.75 -3.49
CA THR A 165 -11.40 -24.99 -3.12
C THR A 165 -11.45 -23.75 -4.01
N ASN A 166 -12.49 -23.61 -4.84
CA ASN A 166 -12.60 -22.49 -5.78
C ASN A 166 -13.70 -21.51 -5.35
N ARG A 167 -13.43 -20.21 -5.50
CA ARG A 167 -14.40 -19.13 -5.35
C ARG A 167 -14.21 -18.09 -6.43
N MET A 168 -15.27 -17.84 -7.18
CA MET A 168 -15.36 -16.69 -8.06
C MET A 168 -15.96 -15.52 -7.28
N LEU A 169 -15.30 -14.36 -7.33
CA LEU A 169 -15.75 -13.10 -6.75
C LEU A 169 -16.21 -12.19 -7.89
N PRO A 170 -17.49 -11.79 -7.94
CA PRO A 170 -18.03 -11.10 -9.12
C PRO A 170 -17.51 -9.67 -9.23
N ALA A 171 -17.19 -9.26 -10.46
CA ALA A 171 -16.93 -7.88 -10.90
C ALA A 171 -15.75 -7.14 -10.22
N LEU A 172 -14.91 -7.83 -9.44
CA LEU A 172 -13.69 -7.25 -8.87
C LEU A 172 -12.63 -7.12 -9.95
N ASP A 173 -11.95 -5.98 -10.03
CA ASP A 173 -10.77 -5.86 -10.90
C ASP A 173 -9.57 -6.67 -10.38
N HIS A 174 -8.50 -6.73 -11.17
CA HIS A 174 -7.30 -7.51 -10.86
C HIS A 174 -6.62 -7.12 -9.55
N TYR A 175 -6.73 -5.85 -9.12
CA TYR A 175 -6.18 -5.44 -7.84
C TYR A 175 -7.18 -5.70 -6.71
N GLN A 176 -8.46 -5.37 -6.93
CA GLN A 176 -9.53 -5.59 -5.96
C GLN A 176 -9.66 -7.05 -5.50
N VAL A 177 -9.43 -8.04 -6.37
CA VAL A 177 -9.50 -9.45 -5.96
C VAL A 177 -8.54 -9.78 -4.80
N ALA A 178 -7.45 -9.02 -4.62
CA ALA A 178 -6.49 -9.18 -3.52
C ALA A 178 -6.70 -8.22 -2.33
N THR A 179 -7.51 -7.18 -2.48
CA THR A 179 -7.70 -6.13 -1.46
C THR A 179 -9.12 -6.08 -0.89
N HIS A 180 -10.10 -6.70 -1.56
CA HIS A 180 -11.51 -6.63 -1.21
C HIS A 180 -11.83 -7.49 0.01
N LEU A 181 -12.75 -7.01 0.87
CA LEU A 181 -13.08 -7.70 2.12
C LEU A 181 -13.86 -9.01 1.90
N ASP A 182 -14.53 -9.18 0.76
CA ASP A 182 -15.14 -10.47 0.42
C ASP A 182 -14.08 -11.52 0.08
N ALA A 183 -12.99 -11.15 -0.59
CA ALA A 183 -11.83 -12.03 -0.76
C ALA A 183 -11.26 -12.43 0.60
N PHE A 184 -11.06 -11.44 1.49
CA PHE A 184 -10.60 -11.69 2.86
C PHE A 184 -11.50 -12.68 3.62
N ARG A 185 -12.84 -12.58 3.50
CA ARG A 185 -13.77 -13.50 4.17
C ARG A 185 -13.55 -14.95 3.74
N GLU A 186 -13.37 -15.20 2.44
CA GLU A 186 -13.07 -16.54 1.93
C GLU A 186 -11.68 -17.02 2.38
N VAL A 187 -10.68 -16.14 2.36
CA VAL A 187 -9.34 -16.44 2.89
C VAL A 187 -9.43 -16.84 4.37
N TYR A 188 -10.02 -16.00 5.21
CA TYR A 188 -10.11 -16.26 6.64
C TYR A 188 -10.85 -17.58 6.93
N ARG A 189 -11.95 -17.82 6.21
CA ARG A 189 -12.71 -19.08 6.30
C ARG A 189 -11.86 -20.29 5.98
N PHE A 190 -11.08 -20.22 4.92
CA PHE A 190 -10.20 -21.31 4.53
C PHE A 190 -9.05 -21.54 5.51
N LEU A 191 -8.49 -20.47 6.08
CA LEU A 191 -7.36 -20.57 7.00
C LEU A 191 -7.73 -21.01 8.42
N ASN A 192 -8.97 -20.76 8.86
CA ASN A 192 -9.43 -20.94 10.24
C ASN A 192 -10.68 -21.81 10.39
N ASP A 193 -11.18 -22.38 9.28
CA ASP A 193 -12.41 -23.20 9.23
C ASP A 193 -13.64 -22.52 9.86
N SER A 194 -13.67 -21.18 9.86
CA SER A 194 -14.68 -20.34 10.53
C SER A 194 -14.78 -18.96 9.88
N LEU A 195 -15.91 -18.27 10.03
CA LEU A 195 -16.03 -16.88 9.56
C LEU A 195 -15.35 -15.91 10.54
N PRO A 196 -14.80 -14.78 10.04
CA PRO A 196 -14.18 -13.79 10.90
C PRO A 196 -15.23 -13.15 11.82
N VAL A 197 -14.97 -13.15 13.12
CA VAL A 197 -15.71 -12.32 14.07
C VAL A 197 -14.97 -10.99 14.16
N SER A 198 -15.44 -9.99 13.42
CA SER A 198 -14.83 -8.66 13.44
C SER A 198 -15.02 -8.01 14.82
N ARG A 199 -13.91 -7.62 15.43
CA ARG A 199 -13.88 -6.79 16.63
C ARG A 199 -13.24 -5.46 16.22
N PRO A 200 -14.05 -4.47 15.78
CA PRO A 200 -13.49 -3.19 15.37
C PRO A 200 -12.68 -2.59 16.51
N ALA A 201 -11.51 -2.05 16.17
CA ALA A 201 -10.70 -1.33 17.14
C ALA A 201 -11.46 -0.12 17.69
N ALA A 202 -11.19 0.24 18.94
CA ALA A 202 -11.73 1.47 19.51
C ALA A 202 -11.25 2.67 18.69
N VAL A 203 -12.15 3.64 18.45
CA VAL A 203 -11.77 4.91 17.84
C VAL A 203 -10.88 5.66 18.83
N ALA A 204 -9.62 5.87 18.45
CA ALA A 204 -8.66 6.64 19.23
C ALA A 204 -8.52 8.04 18.61
N ALA A 205 -8.33 9.07 19.43
CA ALA A 205 -8.05 10.42 18.94
C ALA A 205 -6.65 10.55 18.30
N GLN A 206 -5.77 9.62 18.66
CA GLN A 206 -4.41 9.53 18.16
C GLN A 206 -4.10 8.08 17.80
N VAL A 207 -3.30 7.90 16.74
CA VAL A 207 -2.96 6.60 16.20
C VAL A 207 -1.46 6.51 15.92
N THR A 208 -0.98 5.27 15.85
CA THR A 208 0.37 4.96 15.41
C THR A 208 0.34 4.56 13.95
N ILE A 209 1.17 5.21 13.13
CA ILE A 209 1.38 4.84 11.73
C ILE A 209 2.81 4.39 11.53
N GLY A 210 3.02 3.54 10.55
CA GLY A 210 4.34 3.06 10.19
C GLY A 210 4.28 2.21 8.94
N GLY A 211 5.42 1.68 8.52
CA GLY A 211 5.50 0.80 7.38
C GLY A 211 6.89 0.77 6.82
N ARG A 212 7.02 0.77 5.49
CA ARG A 212 8.30 0.63 4.80
C ARG A 212 8.52 1.75 3.80
N ALA A 213 9.74 2.27 3.76
CA ALA A 213 10.26 3.09 2.68
C ALA A 213 11.10 2.21 1.75
N VAL A 214 10.74 2.19 0.47
CA VAL A 214 11.40 1.36 -0.55
C VAL A 214 11.58 2.15 -1.84
N TYR A 215 12.34 1.64 -2.80
CA TYR A 215 12.39 2.20 -4.15
C TYR A 215 11.26 1.63 -5.02
N PHE A 216 10.59 2.49 -5.79
CA PHE A 216 9.48 2.09 -6.66
C PHE A 216 9.97 1.09 -7.73
N GLY A 217 9.34 -0.09 -7.80
CA GLY A 217 9.59 -1.12 -8.81
C GLY A 217 10.38 -2.32 -8.32
N ASP A 218 11.50 -2.12 -7.62
CA ASP A 218 12.34 -3.23 -7.11
C ASP A 218 12.12 -3.57 -5.63
N ASN A 219 11.41 -2.71 -4.90
CA ASN A 219 11.14 -2.83 -3.46
C ASN A 219 12.39 -2.93 -2.58
N LYS A 220 13.55 -2.45 -3.08
CA LYS A 220 14.75 -2.36 -2.26
C LYS A 220 14.51 -1.37 -1.12
N PRO A 221 14.92 -1.69 0.13
CA PRO A 221 14.86 -0.75 1.25
C PRO A 221 15.54 0.58 0.95
N ALA A 222 14.83 1.67 1.26
CA ALA A 222 15.43 2.99 1.37
C ALA A 222 15.89 3.18 2.83
N ALA A 223 17.07 2.66 3.16
CA ALA A 223 17.66 2.75 4.50
C ALA A 223 18.12 4.17 4.84
N GLU A 224 18.02 4.55 6.11
CA GLU A 224 18.40 5.89 6.63
C GLU A 224 17.66 7.07 5.97
N ALA A 225 16.59 6.79 5.22
CA ALA A 225 15.75 7.79 4.57
C ALA A 225 15.02 8.63 5.62
N ARG A 226 14.95 9.94 5.41
CA ARG A 226 14.23 10.85 6.29
C ARG A 226 12.75 10.90 5.87
N ILE A 227 11.86 10.77 6.85
CA ILE A 227 10.42 10.92 6.68
C ILE A 227 9.96 12.06 7.59
N GLU A 228 9.29 13.04 7.02
CA GLU A 228 8.72 14.18 7.74
C GLU A 228 7.20 14.18 7.61
N LEU A 229 6.49 14.45 8.71
CA LEU A 229 5.04 14.56 8.74
C LEU A 229 4.61 16.02 8.90
N TYR A 230 3.70 16.45 8.03
CA TYR A 230 3.01 17.72 8.10
C TYR A 230 1.51 17.51 8.20
N TYR A 231 0.83 18.21 9.10
CA TYR A 231 -0.64 18.30 9.04
C TYR A 231 -1.08 19.33 8.01
N LEU A 232 -2.18 19.03 7.32
CA LEU A 232 -2.71 19.87 6.26
C LEU A 232 -4.06 20.48 6.64
N ASP A 233 -4.36 21.63 6.06
CA ASP A 233 -5.70 22.20 6.04
C ASP A 233 -6.62 21.31 5.18
N PRO A 234 -7.75 20.81 5.71
CA PRO A 234 -8.64 19.92 4.97
C PRO A 234 -9.39 20.61 3.82
N THR A 235 -9.41 21.94 3.79
CA THR A 235 -10.14 22.72 2.79
C THR A 235 -9.25 23.10 1.61
N HIS A 236 -7.94 23.26 1.81
CA HIS A 236 -7.03 23.75 0.75
C HIS A 236 -5.78 22.88 0.57
N GLY A 237 -5.54 21.89 1.44
CA GLY A 237 -4.37 21.02 1.33
C GLY A 237 -3.03 21.68 1.65
N GLU A 238 -3.05 22.90 2.21
CA GLU A 238 -1.86 23.63 2.63
C GLU A 238 -1.33 23.14 3.98
N ARG A 239 -0.01 23.22 4.19
CA ARG A 239 0.58 22.86 5.48
C ARG A 239 0.10 23.83 6.57
N GLN A 240 -0.31 23.28 7.71
CA GLN A 240 -0.71 24.07 8.88
C GLN A 240 0.48 24.82 9.52
N THR A 241 1.71 24.31 9.33
CA THR A 241 2.95 24.88 9.87
C THR A 241 4.09 24.75 8.86
N ALA A 242 5.08 25.64 8.95
CA ALA A 242 6.28 25.59 8.10
C ALA A 242 7.23 24.42 8.49
N GLN A 243 7.30 24.09 9.78
CA GLN A 243 8.11 22.99 10.30
C GLN A 243 7.28 21.70 10.41
N PRO A 244 7.90 20.51 10.26
CA PRO A 244 7.20 19.24 10.40
C PRO A 244 6.76 19.02 11.85
N GLN A 245 5.61 18.37 12.04
CA GLN A 245 5.14 17.98 13.37
C GLN A 245 5.92 16.78 13.92
N ALA A 246 6.40 15.90 13.04
CA ALA A 246 7.22 14.78 13.44
C ALA A 246 8.21 14.42 12.32
N GLN A 247 9.31 13.78 12.69
CA GLN A 247 10.28 13.24 11.75
C GLN A 247 10.86 11.92 12.26
N VAL A 248 11.24 11.04 11.35
CA VAL A 248 11.88 9.76 11.66
C VAL A 248 12.88 9.39 10.56
N ARG A 249 13.82 8.49 10.87
CA ARG A 249 14.67 7.82 9.88
C ARG A 249 14.30 6.36 9.78
N THR A 250 14.38 5.82 8.57
CA THR A 250 14.11 4.40 8.33
C THR A 250 15.29 3.53 8.77
N ASP A 251 15.00 2.31 9.23
CA ASP A 251 16.04 1.31 9.55
C ASP A 251 16.67 0.71 8.28
N ALA A 252 17.58 -0.26 8.46
CA ALA A 252 18.26 -0.96 7.37
C ALA A 252 17.31 -1.70 6.42
N GLU A 253 16.12 -2.10 6.88
CA GLU A 253 15.07 -2.73 6.09
C GLU A 253 14.02 -1.74 5.57
N GLY A 254 14.26 -0.44 5.77
CA GLY A 254 13.40 0.65 5.34
C GLY A 254 12.20 0.87 6.28
N ARG A 255 12.14 0.22 7.44
CA ARG A 255 10.99 0.33 8.35
C ARG A 255 11.00 1.67 9.09
N TRP A 256 9.81 2.20 9.34
CA TRP A 256 9.62 3.46 10.05
C TRP A 256 8.32 3.46 10.85
N GLN A 257 8.24 4.31 11.86
CA GLN A 257 7.06 4.47 12.70
C GLN A 257 6.97 5.89 13.27
N LEU A 258 5.75 6.40 13.37
CA LEU A 258 5.41 7.64 14.07
C LEU A 258 4.21 7.38 14.99
N THR A 259 4.29 7.86 16.22
CA THR A 259 3.22 7.74 17.24
C THR A 259 2.47 9.06 17.41
N ASP A 260 1.34 9.02 18.12
CA ASP A 260 0.55 10.18 18.52
C ASP A 260 0.02 11.03 17.35
N ILE A 261 -0.25 10.39 16.20
CA ILE A 261 -0.77 11.05 15.01
C ILE A 261 -2.27 11.34 15.16
N ARG A 262 -2.67 12.59 15.01
CA ARG A 262 -4.08 13.03 15.09
C ARG A 262 -4.92 12.30 14.04
N THR A 263 -5.97 11.64 14.48
CA THR A 263 -6.90 10.99 13.55
C THR A 263 -7.69 11.99 12.74
N GLN A 264 -8.19 11.57 11.57
CA GLN A 264 -9.08 12.36 10.70
C GLN A 264 -8.51 13.71 10.26
N THR A 265 -7.20 13.92 10.43
CA THR A 265 -6.49 15.10 9.96
C THR A 265 -5.69 14.71 8.73
N PRO A 266 -5.89 15.37 7.58
CA PRO A 266 -5.08 15.10 6.39
C PRO A 266 -3.59 15.36 6.67
N VAL A 267 -2.73 14.52 6.08
CA VAL A 267 -1.29 14.57 6.31
C VAL A 267 -0.51 14.52 5.00
N GLU A 268 0.61 15.24 4.99
CA GLU A 268 1.68 15.10 4.01
C GLU A 268 2.85 14.37 4.69
N LEU A 269 3.26 13.21 4.14
CA LEU A 269 4.49 12.52 4.48
C LEU A 269 5.53 12.79 3.39
N VAL A 270 6.63 13.45 3.73
CA VAL A 270 7.73 13.73 2.79
C VAL A 270 8.80 12.66 2.97
N LEU A 271 9.03 11.86 1.93
CA LEU A 271 10.10 10.88 1.87
C LEU A 271 11.32 11.47 1.15
N GLN A 272 12.44 11.57 1.86
CA GLN A 272 13.74 11.97 1.34
C GLN A 272 14.71 10.77 1.45
N ALA A 273 14.90 10.04 0.35
CA ALA A 273 15.66 8.78 0.34
C ALA A 273 17.17 8.94 0.57
N SER A 274 17.74 10.07 0.15
CA SER A 274 19.12 10.50 0.40
C SER A 274 19.18 12.02 0.27
N GLU A 275 20.25 12.69 0.71
CA GLU A 275 20.36 14.16 0.62
C GLU A 275 20.29 14.72 -0.82
N THR A 276 20.59 13.89 -1.83
CA THR A 276 20.54 14.28 -3.26
C THR A 276 19.34 13.71 -4.00
N ALA A 277 18.56 12.82 -3.38
CA ALA A 277 17.36 12.29 -4.00
C ALA A 277 16.32 13.40 -4.17
N ARG A 278 15.52 13.33 -5.24
CA ARG A 278 14.31 14.14 -5.33
C ARG A 278 13.27 13.57 -4.35
N PRO A 279 12.67 14.39 -3.47
CA PRO A 279 11.70 13.89 -2.49
C PRO A 279 10.39 13.45 -3.15
N VAL A 280 9.67 12.60 -2.44
CA VAL A 280 8.30 12.22 -2.79
C VAL A 280 7.37 12.64 -1.65
N HIS A 281 6.35 13.42 -2.00
CA HIS A 281 5.36 13.98 -1.09
C HIS A 281 4.08 13.14 -1.14
N TYR A 282 3.81 12.37 -0.10
CA TYR A 282 2.63 11.53 0.01
C TYR A 282 1.51 12.26 0.74
N PHE A 283 0.35 12.38 0.12
CA PHE A 283 -0.84 12.99 0.69
C PHE A 283 -1.86 11.93 1.05
N PHE A 284 -2.30 11.93 2.31
CA PHE A 284 -3.37 11.07 2.81
C PHE A 284 -4.50 11.92 3.37
N ALA A 285 -5.75 11.51 3.13
CA ALA A 285 -6.94 12.13 3.71
C ALA A 285 -6.99 12.09 5.25
N GLY A 286 -6.09 11.33 5.87
CA GLY A 286 -5.95 11.16 7.31
C GLY A 286 -6.14 9.71 7.73
N PHE A 287 -5.52 9.34 8.84
CA PHE A 287 -5.63 7.99 9.41
C PHE A 287 -6.75 7.96 10.45
N THR A 288 -7.52 6.88 10.47
CA THR A 288 -8.62 6.70 11.45
C THR A 288 -8.31 5.64 12.50
N GLN A 289 -7.23 4.89 12.30
CA GLN A 289 -6.78 3.81 13.16
C GLN A 289 -5.28 3.59 12.96
N ALA A 290 -4.68 2.73 13.77
CA ALA A 290 -3.30 2.35 13.60
C ALA A 290 -3.08 1.68 12.23
N GLN A 291 -2.05 2.12 11.50
CA GLN A 291 -1.74 1.61 10.17
C GLN A 291 -0.24 1.32 10.06
N PRO A 292 0.19 0.08 10.34
CA PRO A 292 1.61 -0.28 10.36
C PRO A 292 2.18 -0.61 8.97
N TRP A 293 1.36 -0.57 7.91
CA TRP A 293 1.71 -1.00 6.55
C TRP A 293 1.53 0.16 5.55
N VAL A 294 2.02 1.36 5.91
CA VAL A 294 2.11 2.51 5.02
C VAL A 294 3.42 2.43 4.23
N TYR A 295 3.33 2.15 2.94
CA TYR A 295 4.50 2.09 2.06
C TYR A 295 4.75 3.43 1.39
N LEU A 296 5.98 3.95 1.55
CA LEU A 296 6.45 5.14 0.87
C LEU A 296 7.50 4.71 -0.16
N ARG A 297 7.30 5.06 -1.42
CA ARG A 297 8.14 4.62 -2.53
C ARG A 297 8.97 5.79 -3.06
N ALA A 298 10.27 5.75 -2.80
CA ALA A 298 11.23 6.68 -3.39
C ALA A 298 11.33 6.47 -4.90
N LEU A 299 11.68 7.53 -5.63
CA LEU A 299 12.09 7.41 -7.02
C LEU A 299 13.37 6.56 -7.09
N PRO A 300 13.48 5.63 -8.07
CA PRO A 300 14.70 4.88 -8.27
C PRO A 300 15.93 5.81 -8.41
N PRO A 301 17.09 5.42 -7.86
CA PRO A 301 18.29 6.23 -7.96
C PRO A 301 18.73 6.42 -9.42
N SER A 302 19.44 7.51 -9.68
CA SER A 302 19.98 7.83 -11.02
C SER A 302 20.80 6.66 -11.58
N GLY A 303 20.60 6.33 -12.86
CA GLY A 303 21.27 5.20 -13.51
C GLY A 303 20.57 3.85 -13.33
N ASN A 304 19.41 3.81 -12.65
CA ASN A 304 18.56 2.62 -12.66
C ASN A 304 18.03 2.37 -14.09
N MET A 305 18.52 1.31 -14.73
CA MET A 305 18.17 0.95 -16.10
C MET A 305 16.93 0.04 -16.21
N SER A 306 16.18 -0.15 -15.11
CA SER A 306 14.91 -0.86 -15.20
C SER A 306 13.91 -0.07 -16.04
N MET A 307 12.96 -0.77 -16.65
CA MET A 307 11.93 -0.15 -17.48
C MET A 307 11.16 0.95 -16.73
N VAL A 308 10.92 0.75 -15.43
CA VAL A 308 10.27 1.72 -14.54
C VAL A 308 11.20 2.86 -14.14
N GLY A 309 12.48 2.57 -13.89
CA GLY A 309 13.48 3.61 -13.62
C GLY A 309 13.58 4.62 -14.77
N LEU A 310 13.62 4.13 -16.01
CA LEU A 310 13.60 4.99 -17.21
C LEU A 310 12.31 5.80 -17.36
N LEU A 311 11.16 5.21 -17.02
CA LEU A 311 9.88 5.93 -17.03
C LEU A 311 9.89 7.08 -16.01
N LEU A 312 10.29 6.80 -14.77
CA LEU A 312 10.28 7.79 -13.70
C LEU A 312 11.37 8.86 -13.85
N ALA A 313 12.50 8.52 -14.47
CA ALA A 313 13.53 9.49 -14.83
C ALA A 313 13.05 10.50 -15.90
N SER A 314 11.96 10.19 -16.62
CA SER A 314 11.39 11.07 -17.63
C SER A 314 10.37 12.08 -17.09
N LEU A 315 10.06 12.01 -15.79
CA LEU A 315 9.15 12.96 -15.16
C LEU A 315 9.78 14.36 -15.16
N PRO A 316 9.00 15.43 -15.39
CA PRO A 316 9.49 16.80 -15.29
C PRO A 316 10.18 17.05 -13.96
N ASP A 317 11.26 17.83 -13.99
CA ASP A 317 12.10 18.19 -12.84
C ASP A 317 12.36 19.71 -12.79
N THR A 318 11.48 20.51 -13.39
CA THR A 318 11.57 21.98 -13.45
C THR A 318 10.68 22.65 -12.41
N SER A 319 10.84 23.96 -12.21
CA SER A 319 9.97 24.75 -11.32
C SER A 319 8.67 25.22 -11.98
N THR A 320 8.49 24.99 -13.28
CA THR A 320 7.41 25.59 -14.08
C THR A 320 6.11 24.81 -14.05
N GLN A 321 6.13 23.58 -13.56
CA GLN A 321 4.96 22.71 -13.40
C GLN A 321 5.09 21.85 -12.16
N ALA A 322 3.97 21.28 -11.69
CA ALA A 322 3.96 20.23 -10.68
C ALA A 322 3.75 18.85 -11.33
N VAL A 323 4.25 17.80 -10.68
CA VAL A 323 3.93 16.40 -11.05
C VAL A 323 3.04 15.81 -9.96
N VAL A 324 1.84 15.38 -10.33
CA VAL A 324 0.87 14.75 -9.43
C VAL A 324 0.66 13.31 -9.84
N ASN A 325 0.84 12.38 -8.91
CA ASN A 325 0.47 10.99 -9.05
C ASN A 325 -0.76 10.70 -8.18
N LEU A 326 -1.77 10.05 -8.73
CA LEU A 326 -2.89 9.51 -7.94
C LEU A 326 -2.67 8.03 -7.76
N PHE A 327 -2.58 7.56 -6.52
CA PHE A 327 -2.43 6.14 -6.19
C PHE A 327 -3.68 5.61 -5.49
N LEU A 328 -4.33 4.64 -6.13
CA LEU A 328 -5.55 4.01 -5.66
C LEU A 328 -5.17 2.73 -4.91
N SER A 329 -5.19 2.79 -3.58
CA SER A 329 -4.50 1.80 -2.74
C SER A 329 -5.22 0.45 -2.62
N ASP A 330 -6.46 0.36 -3.12
CA ASP A 330 -7.29 -0.82 -2.96
C ASP A 330 -8.13 -1.20 -4.18
N GLN A 331 -8.17 -0.37 -5.23
CA GLN A 331 -8.90 -0.72 -6.44
C GLN A 331 -8.39 0.05 -7.67
N ALA A 332 -8.64 -0.50 -8.85
CA ALA A 332 -8.43 0.24 -10.07
C ALA A 332 -9.53 1.28 -10.31
N VAL A 333 -9.25 2.20 -11.22
CA VAL A 333 -10.28 3.00 -11.89
C VAL A 333 -10.69 2.26 -13.16
N VAL A 334 -11.98 1.96 -13.28
CA VAL A 334 -12.55 1.27 -14.44
C VAL A 334 -13.68 2.11 -15.03
N ALA A 335 -13.58 2.40 -16.31
CA ALA A 335 -14.58 3.18 -17.03
C ALA A 335 -15.98 2.56 -16.95
N GLY A 336 -16.98 3.39 -16.65
CA GLY A 336 -18.38 2.97 -16.46
C GLY A 336 -18.68 2.33 -15.10
N ARG A 337 -17.66 2.06 -14.27
CA ARG A 337 -17.80 1.57 -12.89
C ARG A 337 -17.46 2.66 -11.87
N ASP A 338 -16.34 3.35 -12.10
CA ASP A 338 -15.77 4.32 -11.16
C ASP A 338 -15.88 5.76 -11.71
N SER A 339 -15.74 6.73 -10.81
CA SER A 339 -15.67 8.15 -11.12
C SER A 339 -14.39 8.73 -10.53
N LEU A 340 -13.48 9.16 -11.41
CA LEU A 340 -12.24 9.85 -11.04
C LEU A 340 -12.16 11.17 -11.81
N THR A 341 -12.05 12.29 -11.10
CA THR A 341 -11.83 13.61 -11.70
C THR A 341 -10.72 14.39 -11.03
N VAL A 342 -10.02 15.23 -11.79
CA VAL A 342 -9.00 16.17 -11.29
C VAL A 342 -9.27 17.55 -11.86
N ASP A 343 -9.52 18.54 -11.00
CA ASP A 343 -9.94 19.90 -11.39
C ASP A 343 -11.08 19.88 -12.44
N GLY A 344 -12.01 18.94 -12.28
CA GLY A 344 -13.14 18.70 -13.18
C GLY A 344 -12.83 17.90 -14.45
N LEU A 345 -11.56 17.61 -14.77
CA LEU A 345 -11.19 16.71 -15.86
C LEU A 345 -11.51 15.26 -15.51
N GLU A 346 -12.29 14.58 -16.33
CA GLU A 346 -12.64 13.16 -16.14
C GLU A 346 -11.49 12.22 -16.57
N LEU A 347 -11.00 11.42 -15.61
CA LEU A 347 -9.97 10.40 -15.85
C LEU A 347 -10.55 8.98 -15.95
N SER A 348 -11.81 8.78 -15.57
CA SER A 348 -12.53 7.51 -15.63
C SER A 348 -13.15 7.18 -17.00
N SER A 349 -12.70 7.81 -18.08
CA SER A 349 -13.20 7.52 -19.43
C SER A 349 -12.60 6.21 -19.99
N THR A 350 -13.25 5.59 -20.99
CA THR A 350 -12.73 4.37 -21.66
C THR A 350 -11.36 4.59 -22.30
N ALA A 351 -11.04 5.82 -22.71
CA ALA A 351 -9.74 6.13 -23.30
C ALA A 351 -8.59 6.11 -22.28
N LEU A 352 -8.86 6.51 -21.04
CA LEU A 352 -7.85 6.67 -19.99
C LEU A 352 -7.84 5.48 -19.01
N SER A 353 -9.00 4.89 -18.76
CA SER A 353 -9.24 3.85 -17.75
C SER A 353 -10.01 2.64 -18.30
N PRO A 354 -9.60 2.02 -19.43
CA PRO A 354 -10.25 0.80 -19.89
C PRO A 354 -10.02 -0.34 -18.87
N PRO A 355 -10.97 -1.28 -18.69
CA PRO A 355 -10.87 -2.37 -17.72
C PRO A 355 -9.55 -3.17 -17.82
N GLU A 356 -9.06 -3.40 -19.04
CA GLU A 356 -7.83 -4.14 -19.34
C GLU A 356 -6.58 -3.46 -18.79
N LYS A 357 -6.63 -2.13 -18.60
CA LYS A 357 -5.51 -1.37 -18.03
C LYS A 357 -5.38 -1.61 -16.54
N THR A 358 -6.52 -1.80 -15.84
CA THR A 358 -6.61 -1.89 -14.37
C THR A 358 -5.74 -0.78 -13.74
N ALA A 359 -5.98 0.47 -14.15
CA ALA A 359 -5.14 1.59 -13.72
C ALA A 359 -5.33 1.87 -12.22
N ILE A 360 -4.26 1.68 -11.43
CA ILE A 360 -4.22 1.99 -9.99
C ILE A 360 -3.30 3.19 -9.69
N SER A 361 -2.58 3.69 -10.70
CA SER A 361 -1.69 4.83 -10.57
C SER A 361 -1.77 5.73 -11.80
N PHE A 362 -2.07 7.02 -11.61
CA PHE A 362 -2.20 8.02 -12.68
C PHE A 362 -1.14 9.10 -12.52
N PHE A 363 -0.22 9.21 -13.46
CA PHE A 363 0.78 10.27 -13.52
C PHE A 363 0.26 11.44 -14.34
N LEU A 364 0.17 12.61 -13.72
CA LEU A 364 -0.45 13.80 -14.25
C LEU A 364 0.61 14.91 -14.30
N TYR A 365 0.97 15.32 -15.52
CA TYR A 365 1.93 16.39 -15.77
C TYR A 365 1.82 16.85 -17.23
N ASP A 366 2.36 18.03 -17.55
CA ASP A 366 2.39 18.59 -18.90
C ASP A 366 3.61 17.99 -19.66
N ASP A 367 3.34 17.05 -20.58
CA ASP A 367 4.38 16.28 -21.28
C ASP A 367 4.94 17.04 -22.47
N ASN A 368 4.13 17.89 -23.11
CA ASN A 368 4.53 18.66 -24.29
C ASN A 368 5.07 20.06 -23.96
N GLY A 369 4.94 20.50 -22.70
CA GLY A 369 5.47 21.76 -22.19
C GLY A 369 4.71 22.99 -22.66
N ASN A 370 3.44 22.84 -23.06
CA ASN A 370 2.64 23.94 -23.62
C ASN A 370 1.96 24.81 -22.53
N GLY A 371 2.06 24.43 -21.25
CA GLY A 371 1.44 25.12 -20.12
C GLY A 371 -0.08 25.01 -20.08
N ARG A 372 -0.65 23.92 -20.61
CA ARG A 372 -2.10 23.67 -20.70
C ARG A 372 -2.41 22.21 -20.40
N THR A 373 -3.64 21.97 -19.93
CA THR A 373 -4.16 20.62 -19.75
C THR A 373 -4.80 20.15 -21.05
N ASP A 374 -4.18 19.17 -21.70
CA ASP A 374 -4.75 18.56 -22.91
C ASP A 374 -5.69 17.38 -22.59
N GLY A 375 -5.54 16.76 -21.42
CA GLY A 375 -6.37 15.63 -20.96
C GLY A 375 -6.15 14.34 -21.76
N THR A 376 -5.06 14.26 -22.51
CA THR A 376 -4.76 13.13 -23.40
C THR A 376 -3.87 12.10 -22.73
N ALA A 377 -3.99 10.83 -23.14
CA ALA A 377 -3.15 9.76 -22.60
C ALA A 377 -1.69 9.92 -23.02
N LEU A 378 -0.77 9.80 -22.07
CA LEU A 378 0.67 9.83 -22.31
C LEU A 378 1.14 8.47 -22.84
N THR A 379 1.55 8.43 -24.11
CA THR A 379 1.89 7.20 -24.83
C THR A 379 2.96 6.35 -24.15
N ARG A 380 3.92 6.98 -23.45
CA ARG A 380 4.98 6.27 -22.71
C ARG A 380 4.45 5.34 -21.60
N PHE A 381 3.25 5.60 -21.08
CA PHE A 381 2.59 4.77 -20.07
C PHE A 381 1.79 3.61 -20.68
N ALA A 382 1.53 3.60 -21.99
CA ALA A 382 0.69 2.60 -22.65
C ALA A 382 1.19 1.17 -22.40
N ARG A 383 2.51 0.97 -22.40
CA ARG A 383 3.16 -0.34 -22.21
C ARG A 383 3.26 -0.83 -20.76
N PHE A 384 2.92 0.00 -19.77
CA PHE A 384 3.02 -0.37 -18.36
C PHE A 384 1.65 -0.80 -17.85
N PRO A 385 1.47 -2.05 -17.38
CA PRO A 385 0.22 -2.42 -16.73
C PRO A 385 0.05 -1.56 -15.47
N PHE A 386 -1.21 -1.27 -15.11
CA PHE A 386 -1.59 -0.56 -13.88
C PHE A 386 -1.18 0.92 -13.76
N LEU A 387 -0.27 1.41 -14.62
CA LEU A 387 0.17 2.81 -14.66
C LEU A 387 -0.44 3.52 -15.86
N ALA A 388 -1.17 4.60 -15.61
CA ALA A 388 -1.67 5.52 -16.61
C ALA A 388 -0.91 6.85 -16.52
N GLY A 389 -0.81 7.56 -17.64
CA GLY A 389 -0.30 8.91 -17.68
C GLY A 389 -1.27 9.78 -18.45
N VAL A 390 -1.51 11.01 -17.98
CA VAL A 390 -2.42 11.96 -18.62
C VAL A 390 -1.76 13.33 -18.64
N ASP A 391 -1.86 14.00 -19.78
CA ASP A 391 -1.38 15.37 -19.94
C ASP A 391 -2.26 16.34 -19.15
N VAL A 392 -1.70 16.87 -18.06
CA VAL A 392 -2.37 17.81 -17.16
C VAL A 392 -1.37 18.84 -16.65
N PHE A 393 -1.64 20.12 -16.89
CA PHE A 393 -0.77 21.19 -16.43
C PHE A 393 -1.21 21.72 -15.06
N PHE A 394 -0.25 21.75 -14.13
CA PHE A 394 -0.41 22.34 -12.81
C PHE A 394 0.62 23.46 -12.62
N ASP A 395 0.17 24.73 -12.68
CA ASP A 395 1.03 25.89 -12.40
C ASP A 395 1.30 26.01 -10.88
N PRO A 396 2.54 25.82 -10.40
CA PRO A 396 2.87 25.91 -8.98
C PRO A 396 2.80 27.33 -8.42
N ASN A 397 2.75 28.37 -9.28
CA ASN A 397 2.63 29.77 -8.84
C ASN A 397 1.18 30.16 -8.54
N GLN A 398 0.22 29.39 -9.03
CA GLN A 398 -1.19 29.57 -8.69
C GLN A 398 -1.49 29.00 -7.32
N ARG A 399 -2.05 29.84 -6.43
CA ARG A 399 -2.38 29.48 -5.05
C ARG A 399 -3.57 28.53 -4.88
N SER A 400 -4.28 28.19 -5.96
CA SER A 400 -5.35 27.21 -5.87
C SER A 400 -4.80 25.82 -5.57
N SER A 401 -5.56 25.03 -4.84
CA SER A 401 -5.33 23.59 -4.69
C SER A 401 -5.67 22.84 -5.98
N VAL A 402 -5.13 21.63 -6.10
CA VAL A 402 -5.66 20.61 -7.03
C VAL A 402 -6.78 19.89 -6.32
N GLU A 403 -7.98 19.88 -6.91
CA GLU A 403 -9.12 19.11 -6.45
C GLU A 403 -9.13 17.73 -7.10
N ILE A 404 -9.13 16.68 -6.29
CA ILE A 404 -9.27 15.30 -6.75
C ILE A 404 -10.52 14.69 -6.14
N TYR A 405 -11.36 14.08 -6.98
CA TYR A 405 -12.52 13.32 -6.56
C TYR A 405 -12.41 11.89 -7.06
N PHE A 406 -12.59 10.93 -6.17
CA PHE A 406 -12.63 9.51 -6.49
C PHE A 406 -13.78 8.83 -5.72
N ASN A 407 -14.79 8.33 -6.45
CA ASN A 407 -15.89 7.53 -5.89
C ASN A 407 -16.50 8.11 -4.60
N GLY A 408 -16.83 9.40 -4.59
CA GLY A 408 -17.45 10.08 -3.44
C GLY A 408 -16.45 10.68 -2.46
N LYS A 409 -15.16 10.32 -2.54
CA LYS A 409 -14.10 10.89 -1.70
C LYS A 409 -13.45 12.07 -2.42
N ARG A 410 -13.34 13.19 -1.72
CA ARG A 410 -12.66 14.40 -2.20
C ARG A 410 -11.38 14.63 -1.42
N GLN A 411 -10.30 14.96 -2.10
CA GLN A 411 -9.05 15.45 -1.52
C GLN A 411 -8.61 16.73 -2.23
N GLN A 412 -7.95 17.61 -1.48
CA GLN A 412 -7.32 18.80 -2.03
C GLN A 412 -5.86 18.82 -1.63
N VAL A 413 -4.99 19.12 -2.59
CA VAL A 413 -3.54 19.17 -2.37
C VAL A 413 -2.97 20.45 -2.95
N ARG A 414 -2.01 21.04 -2.24
CA ARG A 414 -1.20 22.15 -2.76
C ARG A 414 -0.39 21.70 -3.98
N LYS A 415 0.07 22.63 -4.81
CA LYS A 415 0.95 22.35 -5.96
C LYS A 415 2.42 22.53 -5.56
N ILE A 416 3.21 21.47 -5.67
CA ILE A 416 4.65 21.50 -5.41
C ILE A 416 5.40 21.53 -6.75
N PRO A 417 6.30 22.50 -6.98
CA PRO A 417 7.14 22.54 -8.18
C PRO A 417 7.86 21.20 -8.39
N ALA A 418 7.92 20.72 -9.62
CA ALA A 418 8.47 19.40 -9.92
C ALA A 418 9.93 19.28 -9.46
N ASN A 419 10.75 20.31 -9.61
CA ASN A 419 12.13 20.33 -9.09
C ASN A 419 12.23 20.19 -7.55
N GLN A 420 11.15 20.42 -6.82
CA GLN A 420 11.08 20.26 -5.37
C GLN A 420 10.49 18.91 -4.94
N GLY A 421 9.96 18.10 -5.86
CA GLY A 421 9.47 16.76 -5.54
C GLY A 421 8.44 16.21 -6.52
N VAL A 422 8.04 14.95 -6.31
CA VAL A 422 6.86 14.34 -6.94
C VAL A 422 5.77 14.19 -5.89
N GLN A 423 4.52 14.49 -6.24
CA GLN A 423 3.38 14.38 -5.33
C GLN A 423 2.66 13.06 -5.57
N VAL A 424 2.27 12.34 -4.52
CA VAL A 424 1.49 11.11 -4.58
C VAL A 424 0.28 11.28 -3.66
N VAL A 425 -0.91 11.38 -4.25
CA VAL A 425 -2.18 11.46 -3.52
C VAL A 425 -2.75 10.06 -3.38
N VAL A 426 -2.90 9.58 -2.15
CA VAL A 426 -3.32 8.20 -1.86
C VAL A 426 -4.82 8.16 -1.52
N PHE A 427 -5.56 7.25 -2.15
CA PHE A 427 -7.01 7.07 -1.98
C PHE A 427 -7.44 5.74 -1.38
#